data_AF-A0A933ICC2-F1
#
_entry.id   AF-A0A933ICC2-F1
#
_cell.length_a   1.000
_cell.length_b   1.000
_cell.length_c   1.000
_cell.angle_alpha   90.00
_cell.angle_beta   90.00
_cell.angle_gamma   90.00
#
_symmetry.space_group_name_H-M   'P 1'
#
loop_
_entity.id
_entity.type
_entity.pdbx_description
1 polymer ?
#
loop_
_entity_poly.entity_id
_entity_poly.type
_entity_poly.pdbx_seq_one_letter_code
_entity_poly.pdbx_strand_id
1 'polypeptide(L)' 'MAYRYGERNQFTMFPQCIEDYVTTTDPVRIYDAFVDALNLKELGIEWDEASIGNPAYDPRAMLKLLVYGVPAL' A
#
# COMPACT_ATOMS: atom_id res chain seq x y z
N MET A 1 11.77 24.68 -9.46
CA MET A 1 11.81 23.20 -9.39
C MET A 1 13.26 22.77 -9.42
N ALA A 2 13.76 22.14 -8.35
CA ALA A 2 15.15 21.69 -8.30
C ALA A 2 15.31 20.44 -9.17
N TYR A 3 16.16 20.53 -10.19
CA TYR A 3 16.49 19.39 -11.04
C TYR A 3 17.35 18.41 -10.23
N ARG A 4 16.87 17.17 -10.06
CA ARG A 4 17.65 16.11 -9.42
C ARG A 4 18.58 15.51 -10.47
N TYR A 5 19.89 15.71 -10.30
CA TYR A 5 20.90 15.04 -11.10
C TYR A 5 21.10 13.62 -10.54
N GLY A 6 20.91 12.60 -11.39
CA GLY A 6 21.12 11.20 -10.99
C GLY A 6 22.59 10.88 -10.78
N GLU A 7 22.91 10.22 -9.68
CA GLU A 7 24.28 9.78 -9.39
C GLU A 7 24.56 8.44 -10.08
N ARG A 8 25.52 8.39 -11.02
CA ARG A 8 25.81 7.19 -11.83
C ARG A 8 26.36 6.00 -11.03
N ASN A 9 26.82 6.23 -9.80
CA ASN A 9 27.33 5.20 -8.90
C ASN A 9 26.33 4.83 -7.79
N GLN A 10 25.09 5.31 -7.87
CA GLN A 10 24.06 5.01 -6.88
C GLN A 10 23.68 3.52 -6.94
N PHE A 11 24.25 2.73 -6.03
CA PHE A 11 24.06 1.28 -5.95
C PHE A 11 22.70 0.88 -5.36
N THR A 12 22.07 1.77 -4.59
CA THR A 12 20.79 1.50 -3.92
C THR A 12 19.75 2.51 -4.42
N MET A 13 18.93 2.08 -5.38
CA MET A 13 17.82 2.90 -5.90
C MET A 13 16.60 2.87 -4.97
N PHE A 14 16.37 1.75 -4.29
CA PHE A 14 15.29 1.53 -3.33
C PHE A 14 15.78 0.54 -2.26
N PRO A 15 15.31 0.61 -1.00
CA PRO A 15 15.55 -0.37 0.03
C PRO A 15 14.85 -1.68 -0.31
N GLN A 16 15.13 -2.72 0.47
CA GLN A 16 14.61 -4.06 0.22
C GLN A 16 13.11 -4.15 0.50
N CYS A 17 12.57 -3.28 1.36
CA CYS A 17 11.17 -3.27 1.77
C CYS A 17 10.61 -1.85 1.85
N ILE A 18 9.31 -1.68 1.57
CA ILE A 18 8.60 -0.41 1.78
C ILE A 18 8.56 -0.02 3.27
N GLU A 19 8.58 -1.00 4.17
CA GLU A 19 8.65 -0.80 5.62
C GLU A 19 9.94 -0.09 6.05
N ASP A 20 11.01 -0.18 5.25
CA ASP A 20 12.25 0.56 5.49
C ASP A 20 12.14 2.04 5.10
N TYR A 21 11.15 2.40 4.25
CA TYR A 21 10.87 3.78 3.86
C TYR A 21 9.79 4.44 4.72
N VAL A 22 8.77 3.68 5.12
CA VAL A 22 7.63 4.18 5.89
C VAL A 22 7.73 3.60 7.28
N THR A 23 8.35 4.35 8.19
CA THR A 23 8.47 3.96 9.60
C THR A 23 7.10 3.94 10.29
N THR A 24 7.02 3.33 11.46
CA THR A 24 5.77 3.24 12.25
C THR A 24 5.24 4.59 12.71
N THR A 25 6.08 5.63 12.68
CA THR A 25 5.71 7.00 13.08
C THR A 25 5.29 7.88 11.89
N ASP A 26 5.43 7.39 10.66
CA ASP A 26 5.11 8.21 9.49
C ASP A 26 3.60 8.43 9.37
N PRO A 27 3.15 9.66 9.03
CA PRO A 27 1.73 10.00 8.96
C PRO A 27 0.97 9.18 7.91
N VAL A 28 1.67 8.62 6.92
CA VAL A 28 1.07 7.74 5.90
C VAL A 28 0.49 6.46 6.52
N ARG A 29 0.95 6.03 7.70
CA ARG A 29 0.38 4.89 8.45
C ARG A 29 -1.03 5.14 8.96
N ILE A 30 -1.52 6.37 8.94
CA ILE A 30 -2.94 6.67 9.20
C ILE A 30 -3.84 5.95 8.18
N TYR A 31 -3.38 5.79 6.93
CA TYR A 31 -4.11 5.04 5.92
C TYR A 31 -4.20 3.56 6.24
N ASP A 32 -3.14 2.96 6.81
CA ASP A 32 -3.18 1.58 7.30
C ASP A 32 -4.24 1.43 8.39
N ALA A 33 -4.21 2.31 9.41
CA ALA A 33 -5.19 2.28 10.50
C ALA A 33 -6.63 2.52 10.02
N PHE A 34 -6.82 3.40 9.02
CA PHE A 34 -8.12 3.68 8.42
C PHE A 34 -8.67 2.46 7.66
N VAL A 35 -7.87 1.87 6.78
CA VAL A 35 -8.25 0.64 6.05
C VAL A 35 -8.45 -0.50 7.04
N ASP A 36 -7.71 -0.51 8.15
CA ASP A 36 -7.86 -1.56 9.14
C ASP A 36 -9.15 -1.46 9.96
N ALA A 37 -9.65 -0.24 10.18
CA ALA A 37 -10.91 0.04 10.85
C ALA A 37 -12.16 -0.14 9.95
N LEU A 38 -11.99 -0.23 8.63
CA LEU A 38 -13.10 -0.39 7.69
C LEU A 38 -13.73 -1.78 7.77
N ASN A 39 -15.05 -1.81 7.96
CA ASN A 39 -15.84 -3.03 7.85
C ASN A 39 -16.18 -3.31 6.38
N LEU A 40 -15.38 -4.19 5.77
CA LEU A 40 -15.52 -4.55 4.36
C LEU A 40 -16.88 -5.17 4.03
N LYS A 41 -17.51 -5.87 4.98
CA LYS A 41 -18.85 -6.45 4.80
C LYS A 41 -19.93 -5.37 4.73
N GLU A 42 -19.84 -4.34 5.57
CA GLU A 42 -20.78 -3.20 5.54
C GLU A 42 -20.63 -2.36 4.27
N LEU A 43 -19.44 -2.36 3.66
CA LEU A 43 -19.20 -1.72 2.37
C LEU A 43 -19.73 -2.53 1.18
N GLY A 44 -20.32 -3.70 1.42
CA GLY A 44 -20.79 -4.61 0.37
C GLY A 44 -19.66 -5.32 -0.37
N ILE A 45 -18.44 -5.32 0.18
CA ILE A 45 -17.31 -6.08 -0.36
C ILE A 45 -17.42 -7.49 0.19
N GLU A 46 -17.95 -8.39 -0.62
CA GLU A 46 -18.02 -9.82 -0.33
C GLU A 46 -16.88 -10.55 -1.06
N TRP A 47 -16.17 -11.42 -0.35
CA TRP A 47 -15.17 -12.31 -0.95
C TRP A 47 -15.37 -13.73 -0.41
N ASP A 48 -15.13 -14.70 -1.27
CA ASP A 48 -15.23 -16.12 -0.92
C ASP A 48 -13.83 -16.70 -0.73
N GLU A 49 -13.47 -17.00 0.52
CA GLU A 49 -12.20 -17.65 0.88
C GLU A 49 -12.09 -19.07 0.32
N ALA A 50 -13.22 -19.71 0.03
CA ALA A 50 -13.29 -21.08 -0.50
C ALA A 50 -13.49 -21.12 -2.03
N SER A 51 -13.37 -19.98 -2.72
CA SER A 51 -13.52 -19.91 -4.17
C SER A 51 -12.54 -20.86 -4.87
N ILE A 52 -13.07 -21.86 -5.58
CA ILE A 52 -12.29 -22.83 -6.33
C ILE A 52 -11.76 -22.16 -7.61
N GLY A 53 -10.45 -21.90 -7.66
CA GLY A 53 -9.83 -21.23 -8.80
C GLY A 53 -8.51 -20.53 -8.43
N ASN A 54 -8.19 -19.45 -9.15
CA ASN A 54 -7.05 -18.59 -8.79
C ASN A 54 -7.38 -17.84 -7.48
N PRO A 55 -6.56 -17.93 -6.42
CA PRO A 55 -6.80 -17.21 -5.18
C PRO A 55 -7.00 -15.72 -5.45
N ALA A 56 -8.10 -15.17 -4.94
CA ALA A 56 -8.33 -13.73 -4.95
C ALA A 56 -7.35 -13.05 -3.99
N TYR A 57 -6.95 -11.82 -4.33
CA TYR A 57 -6.18 -10.98 -3.40
C TYR A 57 -7.03 -10.60 -2.21
N ASP A 58 -6.42 -10.47 -1.03
CA ASP A 58 -7.08 -9.93 0.16
C ASP A 58 -7.63 -8.53 -0.16
N PRO A 59 -8.96 -8.31 -0.07
CA PRO A 59 -9.56 -7.00 -0.35
C PRO A 59 -8.97 -5.88 0.50
N ARG A 60 -8.52 -6.19 1.72
CA ARG A 60 -7.85 -5.23 2.61
C ARG A 60 -6.48 -4.82 2.06
N ALA A 61 -5.69 -5.77 1.58
CA ALA A 61 -4.41 -5.50 0.95
C ALA A 61 -4.59 -4.71 -0.36
N MET A 62 -5.61 -5.05 -1.16
CA MET A 62 -5.99 -4.31 -2.37
C MET A 62 -6.36 -2.86 -2.06
N LEU A 63 -7.16 -2.62 -1.02
CA LEU A 63 -7.53 -1.27 -0.59
C LEU A 63 -6.31 -0.46 -0.14
N LYS A 64 -5.41 -1.05 0.65
CA LYS A 64 -4.16 -0.40 1.03
C LYS A 64 -3.39 0.01 -0.22
N LEU A 65 -3.17 -0.90 -1.17
CA LEU A 65 -2.47 -0.61 -2.42
C LEU A 65 -3.12 0.53 -3.23
N LEU A 66 -4.45 0.56 -3.30
CA LEU A 66 -5.18 1.64 -3.97
C LEU A 66 -4.95 2.99 -3.28
N VAL A 67 -5.02 3.03 -1.95
CA VAL A 67 -4.83 4.26 -1.18
C VAL A 67 -3.39 4.76 -1.27
N TYR A 68 -2.40 3.86 -1.18
CA TYR A 68 -0.99 4.20 -1.35
C TYR A 68 -0.65 4.64 -2.79
N GLY A 69 -1.37 4.13 -3.79
CA GLY A 69 -1.15 4.41 -5.21
C GLY A 69 -1.78 5.70 -5.71
N VAL A 70 -2.74 6.29 -4.98
CA VAL A 70 -3.32 7.58 -5.36
C VAL A 70 -2.28 8.67 -5.10
N PRO A 71 -1.81 9.39 -6.13
CA PRO A 71 -0.94 10.54 -5.90
C PRO A 71 -1.74 11.57 -5.10
N ALA A 72 -1.19 11.98 -3.96
CA ALA A 72 -1.71 13.12 -3.22
C ALA A 72 -1.70 14.34 -4.17
N LEU A 73 -2.89 14.77 -4.58
CA LEU A 73 -3.11 15.97 -5.41
C LEU A 73 -2.71 17.25 -4.66
#